data_AF-A0A556UAM8-F1
#
_entry.id   AF-A0A556UAM8-F1
#
_cell.length_a   1.000
_cell.length_b   1.000
_cell.length_c   1.000
_cell.angle_alpha   90.00
_cell.angle_beta   90.00
_cell.angle_gamma   90.00
#
_symmetry.space_group_name_H-M   'P 1'
#
loop_
_entity.id
_entity.type
_entity.pdbx_description
1 polymer ?
#
loop_
_entity_poly.entity_id
_entity_poly.type
_entity_poly.pdbx_seq_one_letter_code
_entity_poly.pdbx_strand_id
1 'polypeptide(L)'
;MDHRIVTYPAIFKPLEHDIYVISFPDVKGAITEGEGLREAMKMAADTLASRLYNKEKLPDASDPNDIKTADDGSFVAKVSADLTEAFRDRIDYQI
;
A
#
# COMPACT_ATOMS: atom_id res chain seq x y z
N MET A 1 21.49 7.72 -7.37
CA MET A 1 20.13 8.27 -7.45
C MET A 1 19.47 7.96 -6.14
N ASP A 2 18.86 8.94 -5.50
CA ASP A 2 18.27 8.75 -4.19
C ASP A 2 16.89 8.09 -4.34
N HIS A 3 16.67 6.99 -3.63
CA HIS A 3 15.41 6.27 -3.62
C HIS A 3 14.42 6.98 -2.69
N ARG A 4 13.19 7.19 -3.15
CA ARG A 4 12.16 7.91 -2.40
C ARG A 4 11.23 6.89 -1.76
N ILE A 5 11.67 6.33 -0.65
CA ILE A 5 10.95 5.28 0.09
C ILE A 5 9.92 5.91 1.04
N VAL A 6 8.72 5.34 1.07
CA VAL A 6 7.66 5.69 2.02
C VAL A 6 7.12 4.46 2.72
N THR A 7 6.56 4.62 3.91
CA THR A 7 5.94 3.53 4.67
C THR A 7 4.60 3.99 5.23
N TYR A 8 3.55 3.21 4.98
CA TYR A 8 2.21 3.48 5.50
C TYR A 8 1.62 2.23 6.15
N PRO A 9 0.78 2.38 7.19
CA PRO A 9 -0.01 1.29 7.69
C PRO A 9 -1.08 0.89 6.67
N ALA A 10 -1.24 -0.42 6.47
CA ALA A 10 -2.28 -1.00 5.66
C ALA A 10 -3.08 -2.00 6.50
N ILE A 11 -4.39 -2.03 6.28
CA ILE A 11 -5.29 -3.03 6.85
C ILE A 11 -5.38 -4.17 5.85
N PHE A 12 -5.02 -5.37 6.29
CA PHE A 12 -5.19 -6.62 5.56
C PHE A 12 -6.42 -7.32 6.11
N LYS A 13 -7.49 -7.34 5.31
CA LYS A 13 -8.72 -8.06 5.64
C LYS A 13 -8.72 -9.41 4.92
N PRO A 14 -8.72 -10.54 5.65
CA PRO A 14 -8.84 -11.85 5.03
C PRO A 14 -10.25 -12.04 4.43
N LEU A 15 -10.29 -12.71 3.28
CA LEU A 15 -11.48 -13.24 2.63
C LEU A 15 -11.35 -14.77 2.50
N GLU A 16 -12.30 -15.40 1.81
CA GLU A 16 -12.23 -16.82 1.47
C GLU A 16 -11.03 -17.12 0.54
N HIS A 17 -10.60 -18.38 0.52
CA HIS A 17 -9.53 -18.87 -0.37
C HIS A 17 -8.16 -18.18 -0.22
N ASP A 18 -7.79 -17.79 1.01
CA ASP A 18 -6.50 -17.13 1.34
C ASP A 18 -6.30 -15.78 0.61
N ILE A 19 -7.38 -15.13 0.18
CA ILE A 19 -7.32 -13.80 -0.43
C ILE A 19 -7.32 -12.74 0.67
N TYR A 20 -6.49 -11.70 0.50
CA TYR A 20 -6.53 -10.50 1.33
C TYR A 20 -7.02 -9.32 0.51
N VAL A 21 -7.99 -8.57 1.02
CA VAL A 21 -8.25 -7.20 0.57
C VAL A 21 -7.40 -6.27 1.43
N ILE A 22 -6.57 -5.47 0.78
CA ILE A 22 -5.67 -4.52 1.43
C ILE A 22 -6.17 -3.10 1.18
N SER A 23 -6.20 -2.29 2.23
CA SER A 23 -6.52 -0.86 2.12
C SER A 23 -5.60 -0.02 3.00
N PHE A 24 -5.33 1.21 2.55
CA PHE A 24 -4.52 2.18 3.30
C PHE A 24 -5.44 3.30 3.82
N PRO A 25 -5.64 3.42 5.15
CA PRO A 25 -6.54 4.43 5.72
C PRO A 25 -6.17 5.86 5.32
N ASP A 26 -4.86 6.16 5.24
CA ASP A 26 -4.35 7.50 4.97
C ASP A 26 -4.20 7.81 3.47
N VAL A 27 -4.31 6.79 2.61
CA VAL A 27 -4.11 6.95 1.16
C VAL A 27 -5.43 6.69 0.44
N LYS A 28 -6.17 7.78 0.19
CA LYS A 28 -7.50 7.73 -0.44
C LYS A 28 -7.50 6.90 -1.74
N GLY A 29 -8.35 5.88 -1.79
CA GLY A 29 -8.54 5.02 -2.96
C GLY A 29 -7.40 4.01 -3.20
N ALA A 30 -6.45 3.88 -2.28
CA ALA A 30 -5.49 2.79 -2.28
C ALA A 30 -6.13 1.53 -1.69
N ILE A 31 -6.71 0.73 -2.58
CA ILE A 31 -7.31 -0.57 -2.28
C ILE A 31 -6.80 -1.54 -3.35
N THR A 32 -6.45 -2.75 -2.93
CA THR A 32 -5.99 -3.83 -3.80
C THR A 32 -6.29 -5.17 -3.13
N GLU A 33 -6.01 -6.26 -3.82
CA GLU A 33 -6.08 -7.62 -3.27
C GLU A 33 -4.87 -8.45 -3.69
N GLY A 34 -4.68 -9.61 -3.06
CA GLY A 34 -3.69 -10.62 -3.46
C GLY A 34 -3.93 -11.96 -2.76
N GLU A 35 -3.49 -13.04 -3.40
CA GLU A 35 -3.58 -14.40 -2.88
C GLU A 35 -2.40 -14.71 -1.96
N GLY A 36 -2.71 -15.04 -0.71
CA GLY A 36 -1.75 -15.25 0.34
C GLY A 36 -0.98 -14.00 0.73
N LEU A 37 -0.27 -14.09 1.85
CA LEU A 37 0.41 -12.94 2.43
C LEU A 37 1.50 -12.34 1.52
N ARG A 38 2.19 -13.19 0.74
CA ARG A 38 3.30 -12.75 -0.13
C ARG A 38 2.81 -11.86 -1.25
N GLU A 39 1.79 -12.30 -1.98
CA GLU A 39 1.24 -11.51 -3.08
C GLU A 39 0.52 -10.28 -2.53
N ALA A 40 -0.26 -10.43 -1.46
CA ALA A 40 -0.92 -9.32 -0.79
C ALA A 40 0.05 -8.18 -0.41
N MET A 41 1.22 -8.52 0.15
CA MET A 41 2.27 -7.54 0.47
C MET A 41 2.87 -6.87 -0.76
N LYS A 42 3.12 -7.64 -1.83
CA LYS A 42 3.60 -7.10 -3.11
C LYS A 42 2.58 -6.12 -3.70
N MET A 43 1.32 -6.54 -3.78
CA MET A 43 0.22 -5.75 -4.34
C MET A 43 -0.02 -4.47 -3.53
N ALA A 44 0.10 -4.56 -2.20
CA ALA A 44 0.03 -3.40 -1.32
C ALA A 44 1.15 -2.39 -1.61
N ALA A 45 2.40 -2.84 -1.75
CA ALA A 45 3.54 -1.98 -2.05
C ALA A 45 3.40 -1.32 -3.44
N ASP A 46 3.02 -2.09 -4.46
CA ASP A 46 2.80 -1.59 -5.82
C ASP A 46 1.68 -0.54 -5.86
N THR A 47 0.57 -0.81 -5.16
CA THR A 47 -0.57 0.12 -5.05
C THR A 47 -0.18 1.39 -4.32
N LEU A 48 0.57 1.28 -3.22
CA LEU A 48 1.07 2.44 -2.46
C LEU A 48 1.98 3.31 -3.34
N ALA A 49 2.92 2.69 -4.06
CA ALA A 49 3.80 3.39 -4.99
C ALA A 49 3.00 4.12 -6.08
N SER A 50 2.11 3.40 -6.76
CA SER A 50 1.26 3.91 -7.83
C SER A 50 0.33 5.05 -7.39
N ARG A 51 -0.06 5.11 -6.12
CA ARG A 51 -0.92 6.19 -5.59
C ARG A 51 -0.14 7.44 -5.18
N LEU A 52 1.14 7.30 -4.86
CA LEU A 52 1.95 8.37 -4.27
C LEU A 52 3.11 8.88 -5.15
N TYR A 53 3.45 8.18 -6.24
CA TYR A 53 4.67 8.45 -7.03
C TYR A 53 4.82 9.91 -7.49
N ASN A 54 3.74 10.56 -7.91
CA ASN A 54 3.73 11.93 -8.41
C ASN A 54 3.17 12.97 -7.42
N LYS A 55 2.98 12.60 -6.16
CA LYS A 55 2.47 13.53 -5.14
C LYS A 55 3.59 14.46 -4.67
N GLU A 56 3.36 15.76 -4.79
CA GLU A 56 4.24 16.79 -4.21
C GLU A 56 4.18 16.79 -2.68
N LYS A 57 2.96 16.63 -2.13
CA LYS A 57 2.72 16.48 -0.69
C LYS A 57 2.09 15.12 -0.41
N LEU A 58 2.76 14.36 0.46
CA LEU A 58 2.28 13.07 0.93
C LEU A 58 1.29 13.25 2.09
N PRO A 59 0.28 12.38 2.24
CA PRO A 59 -0.54 12.34 3.46
C PRO A 59 0.31 11.98 4.68
N ASP A 60 -0.15 12.35 5.87
CA ASP A 60 0.52 11.90 7.10
C ASP A 60 0.14 10.43 7.37
N ALA A 61 1.12 9.62 7.75
CA ALA A 61 0.89 8.23 8.12
C ALA A 61 0.37 8.15 9.57
N SER A 62 -0.76 7.49 9.77
CA SER A 62 -1.32 7.20 11.08
C SER A 62 -0.40 6.27 11.89
N ASP A 63 -0.45 6.35 13.23
CA ASP A 63 0.16 5.33 14.08
C ASP A 63 -0.61 4.01 13.89
N PRO A 64 0.07 2.88 13.54
CA PRO A 64 -0.61 1.60 13.37
C PRO A 64 -1.36 1.11 14.62
N ASN A 65 -0.95 1.54 15.83
CA ASN A 65 -1.64 1.16 17.07
C ASN A 65 -2.98 1.87 17.27
N ASP A 66 -3.19 3.00 16.60
CA ASP A 66 -4.43 3.76 16.66
C ASP A 66 -5.48 3.26 15.67
N ILE A 67 -5.06 2.46 14.68
CA ILE A 67 -5.95 1.88 13.67
C ILE A 67 -6.73 0.71 14.27
N LYS A 68 -8.06 0.83 14.30
CA LYS A 68 -8.97 -0.23 14.73
C LYS A 68 -9.36 -1.10 13.54
N THR A 69 -9.25 -2.41 13.71
CA THR A 69 -9.74 -3.41 12.77
C THR A 69 -10.99 -4.08 13.30
N ALA A 70 -11.77 -4.70 12.41
CA ALA A 70 -12.89 -5.53 12.80
C ALA A 70 -12.39 -6.86 13.40
N ASP A 71 -13.23 -7.52 14.21
CA ASP A 71 -12.99 -8.86 14.74
C ASP A 71 -13.34 -9.93 13.69
N ASP A 72 -12.70 -9.84 12.52
CA ASP A 72 -12.88 -10.75 11.37
C ASP A 72 -11.55 -11.34 10.89
N GLY A 73 -10.52 -11.30 11.74
CA GLY A 73 -9.15 -11.70 11.39
C GLY A 73 -8.35 -10.61 10.67
N SER A 74 -8.92 -9.41 10.48
CA SER A 74 -8.19 -8.27 9.94
C SER A 74 -7.01 -7.85 10.82
N PHE A 75 -5.88 -7.54 10.20
CA PHE A 75 -4.68 -7.05 10.88
C PHE A 75 -4.06 -5.84 10.19
N VAL A 76 -3.24 -5.10 10.94
CA VAL A 76 -2.50 -3.94 10.43
C VAL A 76 -1.04 -4.35 10.20
N ALA A 77 -0.49 -3.98 9.04
CA ALA A 77 0.93 -4.12 8.76
C ALA A 77 1.51 -2.85 8.15
N LYS A 78 2.79 -2.58 8.42
CA LYS A 78 3.52 -1.48 7.77
C LYS A 78 3.99 -1.95 6.40
N VAL A 79 3.57 -1.26 5.35
CA VAL A 79 3.97 -1.54 3.97
C VAL A 79 4.87 -0.43 3.49
N SER A 80 6.05 -0.78 2.97
CA SER A 80 6.98 0.17 2.39
C SER A 80 6.94 0.08 0.87
N ALA A 81 7.10 1.22 0.21
CA ALA A 81 7.10 1.32 -1.24
C ALA A 81 8.18 2.30 -1.70
N ASP A 82 8.79 1.99 -2.85
CA ASP A 82 9.70 2.88 -3.54
C ASP A 82 8.95 3.70 -4.60
N LEU A 83 8.89 5.01 -4.39
CA LEU A 83 8.22 5.92 -5.32
C LEU A 83 9.08 6.26 -6.55
N THR A 84 10.40 6.04 -6.48
CA THR A 84 11.32 6.34 -7.58
C THR A 84 11.09 5.39 -8.76
N GLU A 85 10.89 4.10 -8.51
CA GLU A 85 10.63 3.10 -9.56
C GLU A 85 9.29 3.37 -10.25
N ALA A 86 8.21 3.53 -9.48
CA ALA A 86 6.89 3.82 -10.02
C ALA A 86 6.83 5.14 -10.84
N PHE A 87 7.66 6.14 -10.48
CA PHE A 87 7.77 7.37 -11.25
C PHE A 87 8.47 7.16 -12.59
N ARG A 88 9.55 6.36 -12.64
CA ARG A 88 10.25 6.03 -13.89
C ARG A 88 9.35 5.25 -14.83
N ASP A 89 8.73 4.18 -14.36
CA ASP A 89 7.83 3.35 -15.15
C ASP A 89 6.74 4.20 -15.83
N ARG A 90 6.17 5.17 -15.09
CA ARG A 90 5.11 6.03 -15.63
C ARG A 90 5.58 7.08 -16.64
N ILE A 91 6.84 7.52 -16.56
CA ILE A 91 7.43 8.43 -17.57
C ILE A 91 7.82 7.66 -18.82
N ASP A 92 8.39 6.46 -18.67
CA ASP A 92 8.82 5.61 -19.79
C ASP A 92 7.63 5.11 -20.64
N TYR A 93 6.40 5.15 -20.11
CA TYR A 93 5.16 4.86 -20.84
C TYR A 93 4.58 6.04 -21.64
N GLN A 94 5.14 7.26 -21.56
CA GLN A 94 4.65 8.44 -22.31
C GLN A 94 5.37 8.70 -23.63
N ILE A 95 5.86 7.65 -24.30
CA ILE A 95 6.50 7.74 -25.63
C ILE A 95 5.48 7.49 -26.75
#